data_AF-A0A519F6Q8-F1
#
_entry.id   AF-A0A519F6Q8-F1
#
_cell.length_a   1.000
_cell.length_b   1.000
_cell.length_c   1.000
_cell.angle_alpha   90.00
_cell.angle_beta   90.00
_cell.angle_gamma   90.00
#
_symmetry.space_group_name_H-M   'P 1'
#
loop_
_entity.id
_entity.type
_entity.pdbx_description
1 polymer ?
#
loop_
_entity_poly.entity_id
_entity_poly.type
_entity_poly.pdbx_seq_one_letter_code
_entity_poly.pdbx_strand_id
1 'polypeptide(L)' 'YTSIRADHDWGRLLDPVPSDDVLDHLATLAPREMRRALMTGFGNARLAQRAAVHVDDLPRASSGKSRIGFMQ' A
#
# COMPACT_ATOMS: atom_id res chain seq x y z
N TYR A 1 -3.76 -6.75 6.41
CA TYR A 1 -4.76 -6.12 5.52
C TYR A 1 -6.00 -5.70 6.30
N THR A 2 -6.78 -6.66 6.82
CA THR A 2 -8.07 -6.41 7.48
C THR A 2 -8.02 -5.43 8.65
N SER A 3 -7.06 -5.58 9.59
CA SER A 3 -6.94 -4.64 10.73
C SER A 3 -6.68 -3.21 10.27
N ILE A 4 -5.80 -3.03 9.28
CA ILE A 4 -5.47 -1.70 8.73
C ILE A 4 -6.68 -1.10 8.01
N ARG A 5 -7.43 -1.92 7.27
CA ARG A 5 -8.68 -1.51 6.61
C ARG A 5 -9.75 -1.13 7.64
N ALA A 6 -9.83 -1.84 8.77
CA ALA A 6 -10.83 -1.61 9.81
C ALA A 6 -10.51 -0.39 10.69
N ASP A 7 -9.22 -0.07 10.89
CA ASP A 7 -8.77 1.08 11.68
C ASP A 7 -9.14 2.44 11.06
N HIS A 8 -9.64 2.45 9.80
CA HIS A 8 -9.91 3.69 9.08
C HIS A 8 -11.29 3.70 8.42
N ASP A 9 -12.01 4.82 8.56
CA ASP A 9 -13.33 5.03 7.92
C ASP A 9 -13.31 4.85 6.39
N TRP A 10 -12.21 5.21 5.74
CA TRP A 10 -12.05 5.05 4.29
C TRP A 10 -11.82 3.60 3.87
N GLY A 11 -11.39 2.72 4.79
CA GLY A 11 -11.17 1.32 4.49
C GLY A 11 -12.44 0.57 4.09
N ARG A 12 -13.62 1.06 4.50
CA ARG A 12 -14.91 0.50 4.10
C ARG A 12 -15.18 0.55 2.59
N LEU A 13 -14.55 1.51 1.90
CA LEU A 13 -14.70 1.71 0.45
C LEU A 13 -13.81 0.79 -0.37
N LEU A 14 -12.85 0.14 0.29
CA LEU A 14 -11.95 -0.81 -0.33
C LEU A 14 -12.51 -2.22 -0.23
N ASP A 15 -12.21 -3.05 -1.21
CA ASP A 15 -12.60 -4.45 -1.21
C ASP A 15 -12.00 -5.18 0.01
N PRO A 16 -12.75 -6.12 0.62
CA PRO A 16 -12.30 -6.83 1.80
C PRO A 16 -11.17 -7.82 1.49
N VAL A 17 -11.06 -8.25 0.24
CA VAL A 17 -10.09 -9.25 -0.22
C VAL A 17 -9.15 -8.58 -1.23
N PRO A 18 -7.83 -8.53 -0.95
CA PRO A 18 -6.85 -8.10 -1.95
C PRO A 18 -6.69 -9.16 -3.04
N SER A 19 -6.27 -8.73 -4.24
CA SER A 19 -5.90 -9.67 -5.32
C SER A 19 -4.72 -10.55 -4.91
N ASP A 20 -4.63 -11.76 -5.48
CA ASP A 20 -3.50 -12.69 -5.27
C ASP A 20 -2.16 -12.04 -5.59
N ASP A 21 -2.07 -11.24 -6.67
CA ASP A 21 -0.83 -10.52 -7.03
C ASP A 21 -0.36 -9.57 -5.91
N VAL A 22 -1.31 -8.94 -5.22
CA VAL A 22 -1.03 -8.05 -4.09
C VAL A 22 -0.59 -8.87 -2.87
N LEU A 23 -1.24 -10.01 -2.61
CA LEU A 23 -0.84 -10.91 -1.53
C LEU A 23 0.57 -11.44 -1.74
N ASP A 24 0.89 -11.90 -2.95
CA ASP A 24 2.21 -12.38 -3.34
C ASP A 24 3.26 -11.29 -3.17
N HIS A 25 2.99 -10.07 -3.65
CA HIS A 25 3.90 -8.95 -3.44
C HIS A 25 4.13 -8.65 -1.96
N LEU A 26 3.06 -8.57 -1.16
CA LEU A 26 3.15 -8.29 0.27
C LEU A 26 3.88 -9.40 1.03
N ALA A 27 3.74 -10.66 0.61
CA ALA A 27 4.44 -11.80 1.22
C ALA A 27 5.97 -11.69 1.09
N THR A 28 6.48 -10.96 0.10
CA THR A 28 7.92 -10.69 -0.04
C THR A 28 8.44 -9.62 0.93
N LEU A 29 7.55 -8.84 1.56
CA LEU A 29 7.91 -7.71 2.40
C LEU A 29 7.97 -8.09 3.88
N ALA A 30 8.94 -7.50 4.60
CA ALA A 30 8.97 -7.57 6.06
C ALA A 30 7.69 -6.94 6.65
N PRO A 31 7.19 -7.39 7.82
CA PRO A 31 5.91 -6.92 8.38
C PRO A 31 5.80 -5.39 8.53
N ARG A 32 6.91 -4.71 8.81
CA ARG A 32 6.98 -3.24 8.89
C ARG A 32 6.80 -2.59 7.51
N GLU A 33 7.47 -3.11 6.50
CA GLU A 33 7.38 -2.62 5.12
C GLU A 33 6.01 -2.91 4.53
N MET A 34 5.46 -4.11 4.77
CA MET A 34 4.09 -4.48 4.38
C MET A 34 3.05 -3.47 4.89
N ARG A 35 3.14 -3.07 6.18
CA ARG A 35 2.24 -2.04 6.74
C ARG A 35 2.37 -0.70 6.04
N ARG A 36 3.61 -0.26 5.75
CA ARG A 36 3.85 1.00 5.02
C ARG A 36 3.33 0.92 3.58
N ALA A 37 3.59 -0.19 2.89
CA ALA A 37 3.15 -0.43 1.52
C ALA A 37 1.62 -0.42 1.43
N LEU A 38 0.94 -1.08 2.37
CA LEU A 38 -0.53 -1.06 2.46
C LEU A 38 -1.07 0.36 2.69
N MET A 39 -0.51 1.12 3.64
CA MET A 39 -0.96 2.50 3.90
C MET A 39 -0.84 3.40 2.66
N THR A 40 0.28 3.30 1.94
CA THR A 40 0.48 4.03 0.69
C THR A 40 -0.44 3.53 -0.42
N GLY A 41 -0.55 2.21 -0.60
CA GLY A 41 -1.37 1.59 -1.63
C GLY A 41 -2.85 1.91 -1.48
N PHE A 42 -3.37 1.92 -0.26
CA PHE A 42 -4.73 2.36 0.02
C PHE A 42 -4.97 3.83 -0.36
N GLY A 43 -4.02 4.71 -0.06
CA GLY A 43 -4.08 6.12 -0.47
C GLY A 43 -4.11 6.28 -1.99
N ASN A 44 -3.24 5.55 -2.70
CA ASN A 44 -3.13 5.60 -4.15
C ASN A 44 -4.37 5.03 -4.85
N ALA A 45 -4.88 3.88 -4.40
CA ALA A 45 -6.13 3.31 -4.91
C ALA A 45 -7.30 4.28 -4.76
N ARG A 46 -7.39 4.98 -3.62
CA ARG A 46 -8.42 6.01 -3.39
C ARG A 46 -8.25 7.22 -4.32
N LEU A 47 -7.03 7.71 -4.54
CA LEU A 47 -6.76 8.79 -5.48
C LEU A 47 -7.15 8.42 -6.92
N ALA A 48 -6.96 7.14 -7.27
CA ALA A 48 -7.40 6.59 -8.55
C ALA A 48 -8.91 6.25 -8.59
N GLN A 49 -9.68 6.60 -7.56
CA GLN A 49 -11.10 6.26 -7.39
C GLN A 49 -11.41 4.75 -7.57
N ARG A 50 -10.49 3.89 -7.15
CA ARG A 50 -10.64 2.43 -7.19
C ARG A 50 -11.01 1.87 -5.82
N ALA A 51 -11.84 0.83 -5.83
CA ALA A 51 -12.19 0.05 -4.63
C ALA A 51 -11.16 -1.06 -4.36
N ALA A 52 -10.31 -1.42 -5.31
CA ALA A 52 -9.28 -2.44 -5.13
C ALA A 52 -7.87 -1.84 -5.17
N VAL A 53 -7.00 -2.32 -4.28
CA VAL A 53 -5.56 -2.06 -4.33
C VAL A 53 -4.93 -2.98 -5.37
N HIS A 54 -4.10 -2.42 -6.23
CA HIS A 54 -3.25 -3.15 -7.17
C HIS A 54 -1.79 -3.07 -6.76
N VAL A 55 -0.96 -3.95 -7.33
CA VAL A 55 0.50 -3.92 -7.14
C VAL A 55 1.07 -2.57 -7.56
N ASP A 56 0.50 -1.92 -8.58
CA ASP A 56 0.91 -0.58 -9.05
C ASP A 56 0.67 0.54 -8.04
N ASP A 57 -0.24 0.34 -7.09
CA ASP A 57 -0.48 1.30 -6.01
C ASP A 57 0.56 1.18 -4.90
N LEU A 58 1.17 0.00 -4.77
CA LEU A 58 2.15 -0.26 -3.74
C LEU A 58 3.46 0.47 -4.10
N PRO A 59 4.12 1.10 -3.13
CA PRO A 59 5.42 1.69 -3.38
C PRO A 59 6.37 0.56 -3.81
N ARG A 60 7.03 0.73 -4.95
CA ARG A 60 8.14 -0.14 -5.32
C ARG A 60 9.10 -0.18 -4.13
N ALA A 61 9.42 -1.38 -3.64
CA ALA A 61 10.36 -1.56 -2.55
C ALA A 61 11.61 -0.72 -2.87
N SER A 62 11.78 0.39 -2.15
CA SER A 62 12.82 1.35 -2.50
C SER A 62 14.15 0.71 -2.15
N SER A 63 14.84 0.19 -3.17
CA SER A 63 16.27 -0.06 -3.12
C SER A 63 16.97 1.27 -2.92
N GLY A 64 17.06 1.73 -1.66
CA GLY A 64 17.69 2.98 -1.31
C GLY A 64 16.72 4.13 -1.07
N LYS A 65 16.79 4.63 0.15
CA LYS A 65 16.25 5.92 0.59
C LYS A 65 16.70 7.01 -0.39
N SER A 66 15.83 7.54 -1.25
CA SER A 66 16.14 8.76 -2.00
C SER A 66 16.49 9.83 -0.97
N ARG A 67 17.78 10.19 -0.95
CA ARG A 67 18.32 11.22 -0.08
C ARG A 67 17.70 12.53 -0.56
N ILE A 68 16.67 13.00 0.14
CA ILE A 68 16.20 14.38 0.02
C ILE A 68 17.32 15.24 0.62
N GLY A 69 18.37 15.43 -0.16
CA GLY A 69 19.37 16.45 0.07
C GLY A 69 18.80 17.73 -0.50
N PHE A 70 18.64 18.74 0.36
CA PHE A 70 18.36 20.10 -0.05
C PHE A 70 19.34 20.50 -1.16
N MET A 71 18.87 20.63 -2.41
CA MET A 71 19.57 21.41 -3.42
C MET A 71 19.32 22.88 -3.09
N GLN A 72 20.38 23.56 -2.64
CA GLN A 72 20.47 25.02 -2.59
C GLN A 72 20.73 25.56 -3.98
#